data_AF-A0A523USP0-F1
#
_entry.id   AF-A0A523USP0-F1
#
_cell.length_a   1.000
_cell.length_b   1.000
_cell.length_c   1.000
_cell.angle_alpha   90.00
_cell.angle_beta   90.00
_cell.angle_gamma   90.00
#
_symmetry.space_group_name_H-M   'P 1'
#
loop_
_entity.id
_entity.type
_entity.pdbx_description
1 polymer ?
#
loop_
_entity_poly.entity_id
_entity_poly.type
_entity_poly.pdbx_seq_one_letter_code
_entity_poly.pdbx_strand_id
1 'polypeptide(L)'
;MFDFANELETHLQKGFITDKKDWSIKGFIDAKKQIYPISVDTKLLSKILELTILPLLVDFCKKHEFKYYLAESQIQYPDVTLEGKLLGMKKYALDIKTTYRTGTGKTIRRGFTLGSFRGCLREPHSTRYSRFPYAEYKKHWILGIIYSRREGNNIKRVYDLDELPTIKSVISDLEIILQEKYRIANFIPGSGNTANIGSITNLEKLRNGTGPFAKYGSEVFEDYWRNYLRNEDAERMGIKRPYTNLEEYFRWKERQEEKKK
;
A
#
# COMPACT_ATOMS: atom_id res chain seq x y z
N MET A 1 7.27 17.43 18.03
CA MET A 1 6.03 17.18 17.26
C MET A 1 5.99 15.69 16.98
N PHE A 2 4.86 15.02 17.16
CA PHE A 2 4.76 13.58 16.92
C PHE A 2 4.89 13.28 15.42
N ASP A 3 5.95 12.57 15.03
CA ASP A 3 6.14 12.10 13.66
C ASP A 3 5.51 10.72 13.50
N PHE A 4 4.25 10.70 13.06
CA PHE A 4 3.51 9.46 12.86
C PHE A 4 4.26 8.45 11.99
N ALA A 5 4.91 8.91 10.90
CA ALA A 5 5.52 8.01 9.95
C ALA A 5 6.77 7.35 10.54
N ASN A 6 7.66 8.15 11.11
CA ASN A 6 8.91 7.66 11.70
C ASN A 6 8.65 6.75 12.92
N GLU A 7 7.71 7.12 13.79
CA GLU A 7 7.35 6.34 14.98
C GLU A 7 6.74 4.98 14.60
N LEU A 8 5.81 4.96 13.64
CA LEU A 8 5.18 3.73 13.20
C LEU A 8 6.18 2.82 12.47
N GLU A 9 6.98 3.36 11.55
CA GLU A 9 8.01 2.60 10.85
C GLU A 9 9.00 1.96 11.83
N THR A 10 9.50 2.73 12.81
CA THR A 10 10.43 2.21 13.83
C THR A 10 9.79 1.12 14.67
N HIS A 11 8.54 1.30 15.11
CA HIS A 11 7.82 0.31 15.89
C HIS A 11 7.66 -1.01 15.13
N LEU A 12 7.24 -0.94 13.86
CA LEU A 12 7.03 -2.11 13.03
C LEU A 12 8.34 -2.79 12.66
N GLN A 13 9.39 -2.04 12.31
CA GLN A 13 10.71 -2.62 12.01
C GLN A 13 11.23 -3.44 13.19
N LYS A 14 11.12 -2.92 14.41
CA LYS A 14 11.52 -3.62 15.63
C LYS A 14 10.70 -4.89 15.91
N GLY A 15 9.39 -4.86 15.65
CA GLY A 15 8.51 -5.99 15.94
C GLY A 15 8.46 -7.06 14.85
N PHE A 16 8.76 -6.69 13.60
CA PHE A 16 8.48 -7.52 12.42
C PHE A 16 9.72 -8.06 11.71
N ILE A 17 10.81 -7.31 11.74
CA ILE A 17 12.02 -7.62 10.98
C ILE A 17 13.07 -8.17 11.94
N THR A 18 13.62 -9.36 11.66
CA THR A 18 14.73 -9.91 12.44
C THR A 18 16.00 -9.10 12.23
N ASP A 19 16.99 -9.22 13.12
CA ASP A 19 18.29 -8.53 13.01
C ASP A 19 18.99 -8.75 11.65
N LYS A 20 18.73 -9.90 11.00
CA LYS A 20 19.26 -10.25 9.67
C LYS A 20 18.43 -9.71 8.51
N LYS A 21 17.46 -8.82 8.77
CA LYS A 21 16.42 -8.40 7.80
C LYS A 21 15.63 -9.55 7.18
N ASP A 22 15.59 -10.69 7.87
CA ASP A 22 14.91 -11.89 7.42
C ASP A 22 13.51 -11.99 8.05
N TRP A 23 12.65 -12.77 7.39
CA TRP A 23 11.32 -13.10 7.87
C TRP A 23 11.36 -14.21 8.91
N SER A 24 10.65 -14.01 10.02
CA SER A 24 10.52 -14.97 11.12
C SER A 24 9.64 -16.17 10.78
N ILE A 25 8.69 -16.02 9.86
CA ILE A 25 7.71 -17.06 9.53
C ILE A 25 8.35 -18.10 8.60
N LYS A 26 8.26 -19.37 9.02
CA LYS A 26 8.86 -20.51 8.31
C LYS A 26 7.84 -21.42 7.62
N GLY A 27 6.61 -21.45 8.11
CA GLY A 27 5.57 -22.34 7.65
C GLY A 27 4.27 -22.18 8.43
N PHE A 28 3.25 -22.94 8.02
CA PHE A 28 2.08 -23.19 8.84
C PHE A 28 2.34 -24.40 9.74
N ILE A 29 1.84 -24.39 10.97
CA ILE A 29 1.90 -25.54 11.88
C ILE A 29 0.50 -26.09 12.09
N ASP A 30 0.35 -27.42 12.12
CA ASP A 30 -0.92 -28.07 12.42
C ASP A 30 -1.03 -28.55 13.89
N ALA A 31 -2.17 -29.13 14.24
CA ALA A 31 -2.42 -29.67 15.59
C ALA A 31 -1.51 -30.86 15.95
N LYS A 32 -0.87 -31.50 14.95
CA LYS A 32 0.11 -32.58 15.14
C LYS A 32 1.54 -32.05 15.27
N LYS A 33 1.72 -30.72 15.31
CA LYS A 33 3.02 -30.04 15.35
C LYS A 33 3.87 -30.27 14.08
N GLN A 34 3.23 -30.56 12.96
CA GLN A 34 3.88 -30.65 11.66
C GLN A 34 3.95 -29.27 11.01
N ILE A 35 5.10 -28.92 10.45
CA ILE A 35 5.35 -27.64 9.79
C ILE A 35 5.30 -27.81 8.27
N TYR A 36 4.45 -27.02 7.64
CA TYR A 36 4.23 -26.96 6.19
C TYR A 36 4.88 -25.69 5.63
N PRO A 37 5.91 -25.79 4.78
CA PRO A 37 6.55 -24.62 4.18
C PRO A 37 5.59 -23.81 3.32
N ILE A 38 5.81 -22.50 3.29
CA ILE A 38 5.05 -21.57 2.47
C ILE A 38 5.65 -21.56 1.05
N SER A 39 4.84 -21.25 0.02
CA SER A 39 5.35 -21.04 -1.35
C SER A 39 5.70 -19.57 -1.59
N VAL A 40 6.44 -19.27 -2.67
CA VAL A 40 6.75 -17.87 -3.06
C VAL A 40 5.57 -17.17 -3.77
N ASP A 41 4.36 -17.73 -3.70
CA ASP A 41 3.17 -17.12 -4.31
C ASP A 41 2.90 -15.73 -3.71
N THR A 42 2.66 -14.76 -4.59
CA THR A 42 2.54 -13.36 -4.19
C THR A 42 1.31 -13.11 -3.32
N LYS A 43 0.18 -13.76 -3.63
CA LYS A 43 -1.07 -13.53 -2.91
C LYS A 43 -1.00 -14.15 -1.52
N LEU A 44 -0.46 -15.36 -1.42
CA LEU A 44 -0.21 -16.03 -0.16
C LEU A 44 0.72 -15.20 0.73
N LEU A 45 1.89 -14.82 0.22
CA LEU A 45 2.85 -14.00 0.96
C LEU A 45 2.26 -12.66 1.40
N SER A 46 1.53 -11.98 0.50
CA SER A 46 0.86 -10.72 0.81
C SER A 46 -0.08 -10.86 2.01
N LYS A 47 -0.89 -11.93 2.04
CA LYS A 47 -1.84 -12.14 3.14
C LYS A 47 -1.15 -12.48 4.45
N ILE A 48 -0.09 -13.29 4.42
CA ILE A 48 0.64 -13.62 5.65
C ILE A 48 1.32 -12.36 6.22
N LEU A 49 1.98 -11.55 5.38
CA LEU A 49 2.60 -10.29 5.80
C LEU A 49 1.57 -9.32 6.40
N GLU A 50 0.39 -9.19 5.79
CA GLU A 50 -0.72 -8.38 6.30
C GLU A 50 -1.20 -8.88 7.67
N LEU A 51 -1.47 -10.18 7.82
CA LEU A 51 -1.96 -10.76 9.07
C LEU A 51 -0.95 -10.66 10.22
N THR A 52 0.34 -10.59 9.89
CA THR A 52 1.42 -10.56 10.89
C THR A 52 1.85 -9.15 11.26
N ILE A 53 1.67 -8.18 10.37
CA ILE A 53 1.88 -6.76 10.69
C ILE A 53 0.71 -6.17 11.49
N LEU A 54 -0.51 -6.69 11.31
CA LEU A 54 -1.71 -6.12 11.91
C LEU A 54 -1.73 -6.11 13.45
N PRO A 55 -1.31 -7.17 14.17
CA PRO A 55 -1.19 -7.11 15.63
C PRO A 55 -0.20 -6.05 16.10
N LEU A 56 0.94 -5.90 15.41
CA LEU A 56 1.94 -4.87 15.73
C LEU A 56 1.37 -3.46 15.50
N LEU A 57 0.56 -3.27 14.45
CA LEU A 57 -0.17 -2.02 14.22
C LEU A 57 -1.16 -1.72 15.36
N VAL A 58 -1.89 -2.74 15.85
CA VAL A 58 -2.82 -2.60 16.97
C VAL A 58 -2.08 -2.24 18.26
N ASP A 59 -0.93 -2.86 18.52
CA ASP A 59 -0.10 -2.56 19.68
C ASP A 59 0.48 -1.14 19.62
N PHE A 60 0.90 -0.68 18.44
CA PHE A 60 1.24 0.72 18.21
C PHE A 60 0.08 1.66 18.55
N CYS A 61 -1.13 1.34 18.08
CA CYS A 61 -2.32 2.15 18.38
C CYS A 61 -2.58 2.22 19.88
N LYS A 62 -2.50 1.09 20.60
CA LYS A 62 -2.66 1.05 22.06
C LYS A 62 -1.60 1.89 22.78
N LYS A 63 -0.33 1.75 22.39
CA LYS A 63 0.80 2.49 22.97
C LYS A 63 0.60 4.01 22.88
N HIS A 64 0.02 4.49 21.79
CA HIS A 64 -0.20 5.91 21.52
C HIS A 64 -1.65 6.37 21.78
N GLU A 65 -2.47 5.52 22.41
CA GLU A 65 -3.89 5.78 22.72
C GLU A 65 -4.72 6.19 21.50
N PHE A 66 -4.40 5.61 20.33
CA PHE A 66 -5.17 5.80 19.11
C PHE A 66 -6.39 4.88 19.10
N LYS A 67 -7.54 5.46 18.76
CA LYS A 67 -8.66 4.67 18.24
C LYS A 67 -8.24 4.12 16.89
N TYR A 68 -8.56 2.85 16.65
CA TYR A 68 -8.33 2.21 15.37
C TYR A 68 -9.60 1.53 14.89
N TYR A 69 -9.79 1.51 13.58
CA TYR A 69 -10.92 0.87 12.91
C TYR A 69 -10.39 0.04 11.75
N LEU A 70 -10.62 -1.27 11.78
CA LEU A 70 -10.25 -2.17 10.70
C LEU A 70 -11.30 -2.13 9.59
N ALA A 71 -10.90 -2.45 8.36
CA ALA A 71 -11.84 -2.71 7.28
C ALA A 71 -12.79 -3.87 7.65
N GLU A 72 -14.09 -3.70 7.40
CA GLU A 72 -15.14 -4.71 7.68
C GLU A 72 -15.41 -5.62 6.48
N SER A 73 -14.90 -5.27 5.29
CA SER A 73 -15.06 -6.07 4.08
C SER A 73 -13.87 -5.91 3.14
N GLN A 74 -13.68 -6.87 2.23
CA GLN A 74 -12.54 -6.89 1.30
C GLN A 74 -12.50 -5.70 0.33
N ILE A 75 -13.62 -5.02 0.10
CA ILE A 75 -13.71 -3.89 -0.84
C ILE A 75 -13.54 -2.53 -0.15
N GLN A 76 -13.47 -2.51 1.18
CA GLN A 76 -13.47 -1.27 1.96
C GLN A 76 -12.04 -0.76 2.17
N TYR A 77 -11.82 0.50 1.83
CA TYR A 77 -10.59 1.24 2.12
C TYR A 77 -10.69 2.02 3.45
N PRO A 78 -9.60 2.29 4.17
CA PRO A 78 -8.30 1.61 4.13
C PRO A 78 -8.32 0.33 4.98
N ASP A 79 -7.22 -0.42 4.99
CA ASP A 79 -7.06 -1.59 5.88
C ASP A 79 -7.20 -1.18 7.36
N VAL A 80 -6.60 -0.04 7.75
CA VAL A 80 -6.69 0.52 9.10
C VAL A 80 -6.94 2.02 9.05
N THR A 81 -7.92 2.49 9.80
CA THR A 81 -8.11 3.92 10.11
C THR A 81 -7.63 4.19 11.52
N LEU A 82 -6.82 5.23 11.72
CA LEU A 82 -6.34 5.68 13.02
C LEU A 82 -6.85 7.08 13.35
N GLU A 83 -7.20 7.32 14.61
CA GLU A 83 -7.61 8.63 15.11
C GLU A 83 -7.17 8.81 16.56
N GLY A 84 -6.60 9.97 16.90
CA GLY A 84 -6.22 10.26 18.28
C GLY A 84 -5.67 11.66 18.48
N LYS A 85 -5.41 12.01 19.74
CA LYS A 85 -4.96 13.36 20.13
C LYS A 85 -3.63 13.75 19.47
N LEU A 86 -2.66 12.83 19.40
CA LEU A 86 -1.37 13.09 18.74
C LEU A 86 -1.51 13.29 17.22
N LEU A 87 -2.63 12.87 16.63
CA LEU A 87 -3.00 13.11 15.23
C LEU A 87 -3.93 14.34 15.08
N GLY A 88 -4.11 15.14 16.14
CA GLY A 88 -5.00 16.30 16.14
C GLY A 88 -6.48 15.96 16.01
N MET A 89 -6.89 14.78 16.48
CA MET A 89 -8.26 14.24 16.29
C MET A 89 -8.66 14.18 14.82
N LYS A 90 -7.70 13.87 13.94
CA LYS A 90 -7.94 13.65 12.51
C LYS A 90 -7.79 12.18 12.17
N LYS A 91 -8.61 11.73 11.21
CA LYS A 91 -8.55 10.36 10.68
C LYS A 91 -7.38 10.23 9.72
N TYR A 92 -6.53 9.23 9.97
CA TYR A 92 -5.44 8.83 9.10
C TYR A 92 -5.80 7.48 8.50
N ALA A 93 -5.81 7.41 7.17
CA ALA A 93 -5.99 6.14 6.48
C ALA A 93 -4.63 5.46 6.30
N LEU A 94 -4.51 4.19 6.65
CA LEU A 94 -3.31 3.38 6.49
C LEU A 94 -3.64 2.12 5.70
N ASP A 95 -3.06 2.02 4.51
CA ASP A 95 -3.33 0.95 3.55
C ASP A 95 -2.04 0.13 3.34
N ILE A 96 -2.12 -1.16 3.61
CA ILE A 96 -0.99 -2.09 3.59
C ILE A 96 -0.82 -2.58 2.16
N LYS A 97 0.41 -2.51 1.67
CA LYS A 97 0.76 -2.96 0.32
C LYS A 97 2.06 -3.73 0.35
N THR A 98 2.08 -4.86 -0.35
CA THR A 98 3.26 -5.73 -0.40
C THR A 98 3.73 -5.89 -1.83
N THR A 99 5.05 -5.94 -2.03
CA THR A 99 5.65 -6.24 -3.34
C THR A 99 7.05 -6.80 -3.14
N TYR A 100 7.66 -7.24 -4.23
CA TYR A 100 9.01 -7.79 -4.20
C TYR A 100 9.94 -7.07 -5.16
N ARG A 101 11.24 -7.10 -4.85
CA ARG A 101 12.30 -6.51 -5.69
C ARG A 101 12.48 -7.31 -6.98
N THR A 102 12.87 -6.62 -8.05
CA THR A 102 13.16 -7.23 -9.36
C THR A 102 14.53 -6.82 -9.90
N GLY A 103 15.15 -7.71 -10.67
CA GLY A 103 16.44 -7.45 -11.33
C GLY A 103 17.54 -7.15 -10.32
N THR A 104 18.19 -5.99 -10.48
CA THR A 104 19.33 -5.55 -9.65
C THR A 104 18.95 -5.09 -8.23
N GLY A 105 17.70 -5.26 -7.80
CA GLY A 105 17.22 -4.82 -6.48
C GLY A 105 16.88 -3.33 -6.38
N LYS A 106 17.10 -2.54 -7.44
CA LYS A 106 16.80 -1.10 -7.49
C LYS A 106 15.33 -0.77 -7.79
N THR A 107 14.55 -1.77 -8.20
CA THR A 107 13.13 -1.60 -8.57
C THR A 107 12.26 -2.67 -7.93
N ILE A 108 10.97 -2.36 -7.78
CA ILE A 108 9.94 -3.31 -7.35
C ILE A 108 9.10 -3.81 -8.52
N ARG A 109 8.55 -5.01 -8.38
CA ARG A 109 7.67 -5.61 -9.38
C ARG A 109 6.41 -4.77 -9.56
N ARG A 110 6.26 -4.15 -10.73
CA ARG A 110 5.04 -3.45 -11.20
C ARG A 110 4.48 -2.35 -10.29
N GLY A 111 5.22 -1.91 -9.26
CA GLY A 111 4.73 -0.93 -8.31
C GLY A 111 3.69 -1.51 -7.34
N PHE A 112 3.19 -0.68 -6.44
CA PHE A 112 2.01 -0.93 -5.64
C PHE A 112 0.75 -0.53 -6.41
N THR A 113 -0.35 -1.24 -6.17
CA THR A 113 -1.69 -0.79 -6.55
C THR A 113 -2.27 0.06 -5.43
N LEU A 114 -2.47 1.34 -5.67
CA LEU A 114 -2.85 2.33 -4.65
C LEU A 114 -4.38 2.52 -4.61
N GLY A 115 -5.13 1.43 -4.76
CA GLY A 115 -6.59 1.46 -4.81
C GLY A 115 -7.18 2.05 -6.09
N SER A 116 -8.49 1.87 -6.26
CA SER A 116 -9.21 2.28 -7.47
C SER A 116 -9.40 3.80 -7.55
N PHE A 117 -9.15 4.39 -8.72
CA PHE A 117 -9.54 5.77 -9.00
C PHE A 117 -11.03 5.93 -9.33
N ARG A 118 -11.81 4.83 -9.34
CA ARG A 118 -13.27 4.85 -9.50
C ARG A 118 -14.05 4.74 -8.19
N GLY A 119 -13.37 4.37 -7.11
CA GLY A 119 -14.01 4.13 -5.82
C GLY A 119 -14.14 5.42 -5.01
N CYS A 120 -13.66 5.36 -3.76
CA CYS A 120 -13.79 6.41 -2.77
C CYS A 120 -13.28 7.80 -3.21
N LEU A 121 -12.36 7.89 -4.18
CA LEU A 121 -11.92 9.17 -4.75
C LEU A 121 -13.03 9.91 -5.51
N ARG A 122 -13.90 9.21 -6.24
CA ARG A 122 -15.00 9.82 -7.02
C ARG A 122 -16.28 9.99 -6.23
N GLU A 123 -16.45 9.21 -5.16
CA GLU A 123 -17.56 9.34 -4.21
C GLU A 123 -17.03 9.70 -2.82
N PRO A 124 -16.42 10.91 -2.62
CA PRO A 124 -15.66 11.20 -1.41
C PRO A 124 -16.50 11.31 -0.14
N HIS A 125 -17.83 11.45 -0.27
CA HIS A 125 -18.78 11.50 0.84
C HIS A 125 -19.46 10.15 1.12
N SER A 126 -19.17 9.12 0.31
CA SER A 126 -19.78 7.79 0.41
C SER A 126 -18.94 6.86 1.30
N THR A 127 -19.64 5.97 2.02
CA THR A 127 -19.03 4.85 2.78
C THR A 127 -19.05 3.53 2.02
N ARG A 128 -19.55 3.51 0.77
CA ARG A 128 -19.66 2.30 -0.05
C ARG A 128 -18.33 1.59 -0.26
N TYR A 129 -17.26 2.36 -0.45
CA TYR A 129 -15.91 1.87 -0.75
C TYR A 129 -14.89 2.22 0.33
N SER A 130 -15.33 2.84 1.43
CA SER A 130 -14.44 3.36 2.45
C SER A 130 -15.06 3.28 3.84
N ARG A 131 -14.26 2.99 4.88
CA ARG A 131 -14.71 2.80 6.26
C ARG A 131 -15.42 4.04 6.81
N PHE A 132 -14.88 5.19 6.48
CA PHE A 132 -15.47 6.51 6.66
C PHE A 132 -15.44 7.23 5.31
N PRO A 133 -16.25 8.27 5.09
CA PRO A 133 -16.14 9.11 3.89
C PRO A 133 -14.69 9.51 3.61
N TYR A 134 -14.23 9.35 2.36
CA TYR A 134 -12.85 9.67 1.98
C TYR A 134 -12.47 11.11 2.36
N ALA A 135 -13.42 12.05 2.26
CA ALA A 135 -13.22 13.45 2.62
C ALA A 135 -12.94 13.70 4.12
N GLU A 136 -13.21 12.74 5.00
CA GLU A 136 -12.93 12.88 6.45
C GLU A 136 -11.48 12.56 6.82
N TYR A 137 -10.73 11.92 5.93
CA TYR A 137 -9.33 11.61 6.18
C TYR A 137 -8.45 12.82 5.91
N LYS A 138 -7.57 13.13 6.88
CA LYS A 138 -6.58 14.20 6.72
C LYS A 138 -5.34 13.72 5.96
N LYS A 139 -5.01 12.43 6.09
CA LYS A 139 -3.81 11.82 5.53
C LYS A 139 -4.12 10.42 5.04
N HIS A 140 -3.49 10.05 3.92
CA HIS A 140 -3.60 8.73 3.29
C HIS A 140 -2.20 8.12 3.18
N TRP A 141 -1.89 7.19 4.07
CA TRP A 141 -0.61 6.52 4.18
C TRP A 141 -0.64 5.16 3.50
N ILE A 142 0.48 4.82 2.85
CA ILE A 142 0.76 3.49 2.32
C ILE A 142 1.86 2.88 3.18
N LEU A 143 1.55 1.76 3.83
CA LEU A 143 2.53 0.91 4.49
C LEU A 143 3.03 -0.12 3.49
N GLY A 144 4.16 0.18 2.84
CA GLY A 144 4.78 -0.68 1.86
C GLY A 144 5.71 -1.70 2.51
N ILE A 145 5.43 -3.00 2.37
CA ILE A 145 6.34 -4.09 2.75
C ILE A 145 7.01 -4.63 1.49
N ILE A 146 8.32 -4.45 1.40
CA ILE A 146 9.14 -4.82 0.25
C ILE A 146 10.10 -5.93 0.65
N TYR A 147 10.15 -6.99 -0.16
CA TYR A 147 10.99 -8.15 0.12
C TYR A 147 11.72 -8.67 -1.12
N SER A 148 12.77 -9.46 -0.90
CA SER A 148 13.43 -10.27 -1.92
C SER A 148 12.87 -11.70 -1.86
N ARG A 149 12.67 -12.35 -3.01
CA ARG A 149 12.26 -13.76 -3.04
C ARG A 149 13.49 -14.66 -2.96
N ARG A 150 13.37 -15.77 -2.23
CA ARG A 150 14.37 -16.85 -2.21
C ARG A 150 13.78 -18.08 -2.88
N GLU A 151 14.45 -18.58 -3.91
CA GLU A 151 14.09 -19.84 -4.58
C GLU A 151 14.78 -21.03 -3.89
N GLY A 152 14.31 -22.25 -4.17
CA GLY A 152 14.95 -23.48 -3.70
C GLY A 152 14.39 -24.07 -2.39
N ASN A 153 13.25 -23.59 -1.90
CA ASN A 153 12.57 -24.23 -0.77
C ASN A 153 11.77 -25.45 -1.25
N ASN A 154 11.97 -26.60 -0.58
CA ASN A 154 11.21 -27.81 -0.86
C ASN A 154 9.81 -27.72 -0.22
N ILE A 155 8.87 -27.11 -0.93
CA ILE A 155 7.49 -26.92 -0.49
C ILE A 155 6.71 -28.25 -0.30
N LYS A 156 7.25 -29.39 -0.76
CA LYS A 156 6.61 -30.71 -0.63
C LYS A 156 7.00 -31.44 0.66
N ARG A 157 8.05 -30.98 1.34
CA ARG A 157 8.51 -31.59 2.57
C ARG A 157 7.72 -31.03 3.75
N VAL A 158 7.19 -31.93 4.58
CA VAL A 158 6.68 -31.61 5.91
C VAL A 158 7.84 -31.77 6.89
N TYR A 159 7.96 -30.83 7.82
CA TYR A 159 9.03 -30.78 8.82
C TYR A 159 8.45 -31.02 10.21
N ASP A 160 9.23 -31.65 11.08
CA ASP A 160 8.90 -31.71 12.50
C ASP A 160 9.27 -30.40 13.22
N LEU A 161 8.72 -30.17 14.40
CA LEU A 161 8.86 -28.90 15.12
C LEU A 161 10.31 -28.60 15.52
N ASP A 162 11.09 -29.63 15.86
CA ASP A 162 12.51 -29.53 16.19
C ASP A 162 13.37 -29.13 14.97
N GLU A 163 12.88 -29.38 13.75
CA GLU A 163 13.54 -28.96 12.51
C GLU A 163 13.29 -27.51 12.14
N LEU A 164 12.45 -26.76 12.88
CA LEU A 164 12.13 -25.35 12.61
C LEU A 164 13.35 -24.46 12.31
N PRO A 165 14.50 -24.57 13.02
CA PRO A 165 15.69 -23.77 12.74
C PRO A 165 16.31 -24.04 11.36
N THR A 166 16.03 -25.21 10.76
CA THR A 166 16.58 -25.62 9.45
C THR A 166 15.74 -25.10 8.27
N ILE A 167 14.50 -24.67 8.53
CA ILE A 167 13.58 -24.22 7.49
C ILE A 167 14.03 -22.86 6.97
N LYS A 168 14.38 -22.82 5.69
CA LYS A 168 14.82 -21.61 4.99
C LYS A 168 13.62 -20.68 4.74
N SER A 169 13.79 -19.37 5.01
CA SER A 169 12.79 -18.37 4.66
C SER A 169 12.59 -18.27 3.15
N VAL A 170 11.33 -18.21 2.71
CA VAL A 170 10.95 -17.99 1.29
C VAL A 170 11.19 -16.56 0.81
N ILE A 171 11.36 -15.62 1.75
CA ILE A 171 11.62 -14.21 1.49
C ILE A 171 12.72 -13.69 2.42
N SER A 172 13.37 -12.61 2.01
CA SER A 172 14.43 -11.93 2.75
C SER A 172 14.47 -10.44 2.48
N ASP A 173 15.41 -9.76 3.15
CA ASP A 173 15.69 -8.33 2.99
C ASP A 173 14.43 -7.49 3.15
N LEU A 174 13.63 -7.79 4.17
CA LEU A 174 12.40 -7.07 4.41
C LEU A 174 12.71 -5.61 4.66
N GLU A 175 11.90 -4.77 4.06
CA GLU A 175 11.96 -3.32 4.19
C GLU A 175 10.54 -2.80 4.31
N ILE A 176 10.31 -2.02 5.35
CA ILE A 176 9.07 -1.29 5.55
C ILE A 176 9.32 0.14 5.08
N ILE A 177 8.43 0.64 4.24
CA ILE A 177 8.38 2.05 3.86
C ILE A 177 7.01 2.60 4.24
N LEU A 178 6.98 3.83 4.76
CA LEU A 178 5.75 4.51 5.08
C LEU A 178 5.72 5.87 4.39
N GLN A 179 4.80 6.04 3.43
CA GLN A 179 4.71 7.24 2.62
C GLN A 179 3.27 7.67 2.39
N GLU A 180 3.04 8.98 2.28
CA GLU A 180 1.74 9.46 1.82
C GLU A 180 1.49 8.99 0.38
N LYS A 181 0.27 8.52 0.13
CA LYS A 181 -0.19 7.90 -1.12
C LYS A 181 0.18 8.74 -2.34
N TYR A 182 -0.06 10.05 -2.29
CA TYR A 182 0.24 10.95 -3.41
C TYR A 182 1.74 11.04 -3.70
N ARG A 183 2.61 10.97 -2.68
CA ARG A 183 4.07 11.12 -2.84
C ARG A 183 4.71 9.96 -3.60
N ILE A 184 4.08 8.80 -3.62
CA ILE A 184 4.56 7.61 -4.34
C ILE A 184 3.67 7.20 -5.52
N ALA A 185 2.55 7.88 -5.74
CA ALA A 185 1.70 7.64 -6.89
C ALA A 185 2.40 8.01 -8.19
N ASN A 186 2.21 7.18 -9.20
CA ASN A 186 2.52 7.50 -10.59
C ASN A 186 1.28 8.11 -11.27
N PHE A 187 1.43 8.68 -12.46
CA PHE A 187 0.32 9.19 -13.29
C PHE A 187 -0.25 8.12 -14.25
N ILE A 188 0.21 6.86 -14.12
CA ILE A 188 -0.19 5.73 -14.95
C ILE A 188 -0.93 4.69 -14.08
N PRO A 189 -1.98 4.02 -14.60
CA PRO A 189 -2.71 3.00 -13.87
C PRO A 189 -1.80 1.82 -13.47
N GLY A 190 -2.00 1.30 -12.27
CA GLY A 190 -1.29 0.13 -11.74
C GLY A 190 -1.88 -1.20 -12.20
N SER A 191 -3.06 -1.17 -12.84
CA SER A 191 -3.76 -2.35 -13.35
C SER A 191 -4.62 -1.98 -14.54
N GLY A 192 -4.66 -2.81 -15.58
CA GLY A 192 -5.49 -2.57 -16.77
C GLY A 192 -6.99 -2.71 -16.47
N ASN A 193 -7.40 -3.83 -15.90
CA ASN A 193 -8.82 -4.20 -15.73
C ASN A 193 -9.52 -3.50 -14.55
N THR A 194 -8.88 -3.42 -13.38
CA THR A 194 -9.50 -2.98 -12.11
C THR A 194 -9.34 -1.49 -11.81
N ALA A 195 -8.84 -0.69 -12.77
CA ALA A 195 -8.76 0.77 -12.67
C ALA A 195 -8.08 1.27 -11.38
N ASN A 196 -6.98 0.62 -10.98
CA ASN A 196 -6.16 1.05 -9.85
C ASN A 196 -5.15 2.12 -10.25
N ILE A 197 -4.90 3.03 -9.31
CA ILE A 197 -3.76 3.95 -9.32
C ILE A 197 -2.48 3.13 -9.17
N GLY A 198 -1.47 3.40 -9.99
CA GLY A 198 -0.16 2.75 -9.86
C GLY A 198 0.80 3.60 -9.04
N SER A 199 1.71 2.97 -8.29
CA SER A 199 2.86 3.66 -7.71
C SER A 199 4.03 3.74 -8.70
N ILE A 200 5.03 4.55 -8.37
CA ILE A 200 6.36 4.45 -8.97
C ILE A 200 7.02 3.11 -8.61
N THR A 201 7.99 2.68 -9.42
CA THR A 201 8.68 1.38 -9.27
C THR A 201 10.12 1.50 -8.76
N ASN A 202 10.72 2.68 -8.82
CA ASN A 202 12.09 2.91 -8.36
C ASN A 202 12.13 2.95 -6.83
N LEU A 203 12.97 2.10 -6.23
CA LEU A 203 12.99 1.88 -4.78
C LEU A 203 13.51 3.09 -4.00
N GLU A 204 14.52 3.79 -4.52
CA GLU A 204 15.06 4.99 -3.89
C GLU A 204 14.02 6.13 -3.86
N LYS A 205 13.31 6.33 -4.98
CA LYS A 205 12.22 7.31 -5.04
C LYS A 205 11.04 6.95 -4.14
N LEU A 206 10.77 5.66 -3.93
CA LEU A 206 9.77 5.20 -2.97
C LEU A 206 10.18 5.56 -1.53
N ARG A 207 11.42 5.26 -1.13
CA ARG A 207 11.96 5.62 0.19
C ARG A 207 11.83 7.12 0.47
N ASN A 208 12.20 7.93 -0.52
CA ASN A 208 12.25 9.38 -0.38
C ASN A 208 10.90 10.08 -0.63
N GLY A 209 9.88 9.34 -1.08
CA GLY A 209 8.57 9.89 -1.44
C GLY A 209 8.67 10.97 -2.50
N THR A 210 9.45 10.73 -3.56
CA THR A 210 9.76 11.68 -4.65
C THR A 210 9.09 11.29 -5.98
N GLY A 211 7.87 10.76 -5.90
CA GLY A 211 7.04 10.47 -7.06
C GLY A 211 6.56 11.74 -7.80
N PRO A 212 5.98 11.59 -9.00
CA PRO A 212 5.56 12.69 -9.86
C PRO A 212 4.66 13.76 -9.19
N PHE A 213 3.78 13.35 -8.27
CA PHE A 213 2.88 14.26 -7.57
C PHE A 213 3.48 14.90 -6.31
N ALA A 214 4.66 14.46 -5.85
CA ALA A 214 5.24 14.92 -4.59
C ALA A 214 5.43 16.44 -4.54
N LYS A 215 5.82 17.05 -5.68
CA LYS A 215 5.98 18.51 -5.82
C LYS A 215 4.68 19.31 -5.98
N TYR A 216 3.57 18.64 -6.27
CA TYR A 216 2.28 19.29 -6.55
C TYR A 216 1.25 19.14 -5.41
N GLY A 217 1.49 18.22 -4.47
CA GLY A 217 0.61 18.00 -3.33
C GLY A 217 -0.54 17.04 -3.59
N SER A 218 -1.29 16.73 -2.51
CA SER A 218 -2.40 15.79 -2.54
C SER A 218 -3.58 16.27 -3.37
N GLU A 219 -3.86 17.57 -3.40
CA GLU A 219 -4.99 18.14 -4.14
C GLU A 219 -4.88 17.90 -5.65
N VAL A 220 -3.69 18.15 -6.22
CA VAL A 220 -3.41 17.87 -7.64
C VAL A 220 -3.47 16.37 -7.92
N PHE A 221 -2.95 15.53 -7.02
CA PHE A 221 -3.05 14.09 -7.14
C PHE A 221 -4.51 13.61 -7.20
N GLU A 222 -5.36 14.12 -6.31
CA GLU A 222 -6.76 13.74 -6.24
C GLU A 222 -7.54 14.24 -7.46
N ASP A 223 -7.37 15.50 -7.87
CA ASP A 223 -8.06 16.04 -9.05
C ASP A 223 -7.63 15.30 -10.33
N TYR A 224 -6.33 14.99 -10.45
CA TYR A 224 -5.83 14.16 -11.55
C TYR A 224 -6.53 12.80 -11.60
N TRP A 225 -6.61 12.07 -10.49
CA TRP A 225 -7.16 10.71 -10.53
C TRP A 225 -8.69 10.68 -10.54
N ARG A 226 -9.36 11.69 -9.99
CA ARG A 226 -10.83 11.84 -10.08
C ARG A 226 -11.27 12.02 -11.53
N ASN A 227 -10.55 12.85 -12.29
CA ASN A 227 -10.89 13.17 -13.68
C ASN A 227 -10.21 12.25 -14.72
N TYR A 228 -9.32 11.35 -14.30
CA TYR A 228 -8.63 10.43 -15.20
C TYR A 228 -9.61 9.45 -15.85
N LEU A 229 -9.58 9.34 -17.17
CA LEU A 229 -10.35 8.34 -17.91
C LEU A 229 -9.42 7.36 -18.60
N ARG A 230 -9.76 6.06 -18.59
CA ARG A 230 -9.16 5.12 -19.54
C ARG A 230 -9.74 5.38 -20.92
N ASN A 231 -9.08 4.88 -21.98
CA ASN A 231 -9.59 5.04 -23.35
C ASN A 231 -11.01 4.48 -23.48
N GLU A 232 -11.23 3.25 -23.01
CA GLU A 232 -12.56 2.61 -22.96
C GLU A 232 -13.62 3.42 -22.20
N ASP A 233 -13.21 4.20 -21.19
CA ASP A 233 -14.15 5.02 -20.41
C ASP A 233 -14.56 6.25 -21.19
N ALA A 234 -13.58 6.90 -21.82
CA ALA A 234 -13.81 8.06 -22.68
C ALA A 234 -14.67 7.67 -23.90
N GLU A 235 -14.38 6.53 -24.53
CA GLU A 235 -15.16 5.98 -25.65
C GLU A 235 -16.61 5.70 -25.27
N ARG A 236 -16.86 5.05 -24.12
CA ARG A 236 -18.22 4.82 -23.61
C ARG A 236 -18.99 6.11 -23.31
N MET A 237 -18.27 7.17 -22.96
CA MET A 237 -18.84 8.49 -22.71
C MET A 237 -18.98 9.33 -23.99
N GLY A 238 -18.54 8.81 -25.15
CA GLY A 238 -18.57 9.54 -26.42
C GLY A 238 -17.63 10.75 -26.47
N ILE A 239 -16.58 10.79 -25.63
CA ILE A 239 -15.64 11.90 -25.55
C ILE A 239 -14.21 11.46 -25.84
N LYS A 240 -13.38 12.39 -26.31
CA LYS A 240 -11.94 12.19 -26.33
C LYS A 240 -11.40 12.25 -24.92
N ARG A 241 -10.51 11.31 -24.59
CA ARG A 241 -9.82 11.26 -23.31
C ARG A 241 -9.08 12.60 -23.03
N PRO A 242 -9.26 13.22 -21.84
CA PRO A 242 -8.72 14.55 -21.57
C PRO A 242 -7.19 14.64 -21.47
N TYR A 243 -6.55 13.65 -20.84
CA TYR A 243 -5.10 13.59 -20.63
C TYR A 243 -4.62 12.15 -20.30
N THR A 244 -3.32 11.94 -20.45
CA THR A 244 -2.59 10.69 -20.19
C THR A 244 -1.38 10.86 -19.28
N ASN A 245 -0.94 12.10 -19.07
CA ASN A 245 0.23 12.47 -18.27
C ASN A 245 -0.01 13.81 -17.56
N LEU A 246 0.96 14.25 -16.74
CA LEU A 246 0.81 15.47 -15.93
C LEU A 246 0.83 16.76 -16.76
N GLU A 247 1.62 16.83 -17.83
CA GLU A 247 1.67 18.01 -18.70
C GLU A 247 0.32 18.26 -19.38
N GLU A 248 -0.27 17.21 -19.95
CA GLU A 248 -1.61 17.26 -20.54
C GLU A 248 -2.70 17.60 -19.52
N TYR A 249 -2.56 17.10 -18.28
CA TYR A 249 -3.48 17.41 -17.19
C TYR A 249 -3.48 18.91 -16.85
N PHE A 250 -2.30 19.53 -16.72
CA PHE A 250 -2.24 20.97 -16.42
C PHE A 250 -2.82 21.81 -17.57
N ARG A 251 -2.50 21.48 -18.83
CA ARG A 251 -3.15 22.13 -19.99
C ARG A 251 -4.66 21.93 -20.01
N TRP A 252 -5.14 20.75 -19.61
CA TRP A 252 -6.58 20.49 -19.49
C TRP A 252 -7.21 21.34 -18.39
N LYS A 253 -6.54 21.47 -17.23
CA LYS A 253 -7.01 22.26 -16.09
C LYS A 253 -7.15 23.73 -16.44
N GLU A 254 -6.15 24.33 -17.08
CA GLU A 254 -6.18 25.72 -17.56
C GLU A 254 -7.40 25.97 -18.45
N ARG A 255 -7.66 25.10 -19.44
CA ARG A 255 -8.84 25.21 -20.31
C ARG A 255 -10.18 25.09 -19.56
N GLN A 256 -10.24 24.36 -18.44
CA GLN A 256 -11.47 24.28 -17.62
C GLN A 256 -11.70 25.57 -16.82
N GLU A 257 -10.62 26.23 -16.39
CA GLU A 257 -10.69 27.48 -15.64
C GLU A 257 -11.06 28.66 -16.55
N GLU A 258 -10.54 28.69 -17.78
CA GLU A 258 -10.94 29.66 -18.81
C GLU A 258 -12.43 29.61 -19.15
N LYS A 259 -13.01 28.41 -19.19
CA LYS A 259 -14.45 28.21 -19.47
C LYS A 259 -15.39 28.63 -18.34
N LYS A 260 -14.86 28.82 -17.12
CA LYS A 260 -15.63 29.25 -15.95
C LYS A 260 -15.61 30.76 -15.75
N LYS A 261 -14.74 31.47 -16.47
CA LYS A 261 -14.70 32.94 -16.55
C LYS A 261 -15.66 33.40 -17.63
#